data_AF-A0AAW6KDC8-F1
#
_entry.id   AF-A0AAW6KDC8-F1
#
_cell.length_a   1.000
_cell.length_b   1.000
_cell.length_c   1.000
_cell.angle_alpha   90.00
_cell.angle_beta   90.00
_cell.angle_gamma   90.00
#
_symmetry.space_group_name_H-M   'P 1'
#
loop_
_entity.id
_entity.type
_entity.pdbx_description
1 polymer ?
#
loop_
_entity_poly.entity_id
_entity_poly.type
_entity_poly.pdbx_seq_one_letter_code
_entity_poly.pdbx_strand_id
1 'polypeptide(L)' 'MNKLILPSIIVIFILWILLQISLNMNIFKNPLNYCIVIVIFFLFLKFAKEK' A
#
# COMPACT_ATOMS: atom_id res chain seq x y z
N MET A 1 9.77 7.39 12.88
CA MET A 1 8.76 6.29 12.76
C MET A 1 9.44 4.95 13.06
N ASN A 2 8.74 3.94 13.61
CA ASN A 2 9.34 2.60 13.74
C ASN A 2 9.77 2.11 12.34
N LYS A 3 11.05 1.79 12.14
CA LYS A 3 11.62 1.51 10.80
C LYS A 3 10.90 0.39 10.04
N LEU A 4 10.13 -0.43 10.75
CA LEU A 4 9.37 -1.57 10.25
C LEU A 4 7.94 -1.24 9.77
N ILE A 5 7.44 -0.02 10.00
CA ILE A 5 6.06 0.35 9.62
C ILE A 5 5.89 0.38 8.10
N LEU A 6 6.82 0.99 7.38
CA LEU A 6 6.79 1.07 5.91
C LEU A 6 6.79 -0.33 5.25
N PRO A 7 7.74 -1.25 5.57
CA PRO A 7 7.70 -2.58 4.98
C PRO A 7 6.45 -3.37 5.39
N SER A 8 5.93 -3.18 6.61
CA SER A 8 4.69 -3.86 7.04
C SER A 8 3.48 -3.44 6.20
N ILE A 9 3.33 -2.13 5.93
CA ILE A 9 2.25 -1.59 5.10
C ILE A 9 2.32 -2.15 3.67
N ILE A 10 3.53 -2.28 3.11
CA ILE A 10 3.74 -2.86 1.77
C ILE A 10 3.29 -4.32 1.73
N VAL A 11 3.67 -5.12 2.72
CA VAL A 11 3.26 -6.55 2.80
C VAL A 11 1.75 -6.69 2.91
N ILE A 12 1.10 -5.88 3.76
CA ILE A 12 -0.36 -5.87 3.89
C ILE A 12 -1.03 -5.48 2.57
N PHE A 13 -0.48 -4.51 1.84
CA PHE A 13 -1.04 -4.10 0.54
C PHE A 13 -0.91 -5.20 -0.53
N ILE A 14 0.18 -5.95 -0.54
CA ILE A 14 0.35 -7.10 -1.45
C ILE A 14 -0.68 -8.19 -1.14
N LEU A 15 -0.89 -8.51 0.15
CA LEU A 15 -1.92 -9.46 0.58
C LEU A 15 -3.33 -9.01 0.17
N TRP A 16 -3.62 -7.72 0.28
CA TRP A 16 -4.88 -7.14 -0.17
C TRP A 16 -5.11 -7.29 -1.69
N ILE A 17 -4.08 -7.05 -2.51
CA ILE A 17 -4.16 -7.25 -3.97
C ILE A 17 -4.39 -8.73 -4.29
N LEU A 18 -3.66 -9.65 -3.62
CA LEU A 18 -3.84 -11.09 -3.80
C LEU A 18 -5.26 -11.54 -3.47
N LEU A 19 -5.85 -10.99 -2.40
CA LEU A 19 -7.23 -11.26 -2.03
C LEU A 19 -8.21 -10.78 -3.11
N GLN A 20 -8.00 -9.59 -3.67
CA GLN A 20 -8.84 -9.09 -4.76
C GLN A 20 -8.75 -9.94 -6.02
N ILE A 21 -7.55 -10.39 -6.38
CA ILE A 21 -7.34 -11.34 -7.50
C ILE A 21 -8.11 -12.63 -7.22
N SER A 22 -7.98 -13.18 -6.01
CA SER A 22 -8.67 -14.41 -5.61
C SER A 22 -10.20 -14.30 -5.68
N LEU A 23 -10.74 -13.11 -5.42
CA LEU A 23 -12.18 -12.83 -5.47
C LEU A 23 -12.64 -12.36 -6.85
N ASN A 24 -11.77 -12.40 -7.87
CA ASN A 24 -12.03 -11.90 -9.22
C ASN A 24 -12.55 -10.45 -9.25
N MET A 25 -12.12 -9.64 -8.29
CA MET A 25 -12.46 -8.22 -8.21
C MET A 25 -11.59 -7.40 -9.14
N ASN A 26 -12.15 -6.31 -9.67
CA ASN A 26 -11.47 -5.47 -10.62
C ASN A 26 -10.54 -4.47 -9.92
N ILE A 27 -9.24 -4.80 -9.86
CA ILE A 27 -8.19 -4.07 -9.13
C ILE A 27 -8.07 -2.62 -9.63
N PHE A 28 -8.17 -2.41 -10.94
CA PHE A 28 -8.06 -1.09 -11.58
C PHE A 28 -9.31 -0.21 -11.43
N LYS A 29 -10.45 -0.78 -11.04
CA LYS A 29 -11.67 0.01 -10.81
C LYS A 29 -11.93 0.25 -9.33
N ASN A 30 -11.06 -0.23 -8.44
CA ASN A 30 -11.24 -0.06 -7.01
C ASN A 30 -10.60 1.25 -6.52
N PRO A 31 -11.38 2.29 -6.16
CA PRO A 31 -10.84 3.56 -5.68
C PRO A 31 -9.99 3.42 -4.42
N LEU A 32 -10.24 2.38 -3.61
CA LEU A 32 -9.51 2.10 -2.37
C LEU A 32 -8.04 1.73 -2.66
N ASN A 33 -7.78 1.03 -3.78
CA ASN A 33 -6.42 0.69 -4.20
C ASN A 33 -5.62 1.94 -4.54
N TYR A 34 -6.22 2.91 -5.24
CA TYR A 34 -5.58 4.18 -5.56
C TYR A 34 -5.28 4.99 -4.29
N CYS A 35 -6.20 5.01 -3.33
CA CYS A 35 -5.98 5.67 -2.05
C CYS A 35 -4.79 5.08 -1.30
N ILE A 36 -4.67 3.75 -1.24
CA ILE A 36 -3.55 3.08 -0.57
C ILE A 36 -2.22 3.40 -1.26
N VAL A 37 -2.17 3.41 -2.59
CA VAL A 37 -0.96 3.77 -3.36
C VAL A 37 -0.51 5.20 -3.03
N ILE A 38 -1.45 6.15 -2.97
CA ILE A 38 -1.15 7.54 -2.60
C ILE A 38 -0.60 7.63 -1.18
N VAL A 39 -1.20 6.92 -0.21
CA VAL A 39 -0.73 6.89 1.17
C VAL A 39 0.68 6.32 1.26
N ILE A 40 0.96 5.21 0.58
CA ILE A 40 2.31 4.60 0.52
C ILE A 40 3.32 5.59 -0.06
N PHE A 41 2.96 6.33 -1.11
CA PHE A 41 3.82 7.34 -1.72
C PHE A 41 4.17 8.47 -0.74
N PHE A 42 3.19 9.03 -0.02
CA PHE A 42 3.45 10.05 1.00
C PHE A 42 4.26 9.50 2.18
N LEU A 43 4.02 8.25 2.58
CA LEU A 43 4.81 7.59 3.63
C LEU A 43 6.27 7.43 3.20
N PHE A 44 6.50 7.08 1.93
CA PHE A 44 7.84 6.96 1.37
C PHE A 44 8.56 8.32 1.34
N LEU A 45 7.89 9.39 0.91
CA LEU A 45 8.44 10.75 0.95
C LEU A 45 8.81 11.18 2.37
N LYS A 46 7.96 10.89 3.35
CA LYS A 46 8.25 11.16 4.76
C LYS A 46 9.49 10.40 5.23
N PHE A 47 9.60 9.12 4.89
CA PHE A 47 10.75 8.31 5.25
C PHE A 47 12.05 8.77 4.56
N ALA A 48 11.96 9.20 3.30
CA ALA A 48 13.10 9.74 2.56
C ALA A 48 13.56 11.10 3.10
N LYS A 49 12.66 11.90 3.67
CA LYS A 49 12.98 13.20 4.30
C LYS A 49 13.54 13.06 5.72
N GLU A 50 13.17 12.01 6.44
CA GLU A 50 13.70 11.69 7.79
C GLU A 50 15.09 11.03 7.76
N LYS A 51 15.64 10.75 6.57
CA LYS A 51 16.93 10.07 6.36
C LYS A 51 17.92 11.00 5.67
#